data_AF-A0AAW1NPC2-F1
#
_entry.id   AF-A0AAW1NPC2-F1
#
_cell.length_a   1.000
_cell.length_b   1.000
_cell.length_c   1.000
_cell.angle_alpha   90.00
_cell.angle_beta   90.00
_cell.angle_gamma   90.00
#
_symmetry.space_group_name_H-M   'P 1'
#
loop_
_entity.id
_entity.type
_entity.pdbx_description
1 polymer ?
#
loop_
_entity_poly.entity_id
_entity_poly.type
_entity_poly.pdbx_seq_one_letter_code
_entity_poly.pdbx_strand_id
1 'polypeptide(L)'
;MQSLLKLCPPALRGSFAFSSRIAASKDHISMVAVCDAEPGALLPEQYDALLSDLPEGALASPTVTELLGVEYLSPAPESALRQVKGGTYRMNGRNLLTLPVSVPRRCETPLNVHFLVDTASPHTYFTATAQAALNIDASKLSAYHAKINGVPLYVYDSDADRLVTDAHGKQQWVPSHFSGVNVLGMSFLERARALLEVSWVDGPSVTLKFPLLMLPTKAEEPD
;
A
#
# COMPACT_ATOMS: atom_id res chain seq x y z
N MET A 1 32.40 -21.45 10.80
CA MET A 1 31.10 -20.79 10.54
C MET A 1 29.98 -21.62 11.13
N GLN A 2 29.84 -21.58 12.46
CA GLN A 2 28.72 -22.17 13.20
C GLN A 2 28.08 -21.07 14.04
N SER A 3 26.76 -21.20 14.21
CA SER A 3 25.94 -20.57 15.25
C SER A 3 25.47 -19.13 15.02
N LEU A 4 24.25 -18.99 14.48
CA LEU A 4 23.30 -17.90 14.79
C LEU A 4 21.85 -18.35 14.51
N LEU A 5 21.48 -19.55 14.97
CA LEU A 5 20.10 -20.03 15.02
C LEU A 5 19.81 -20.47 16.45
N LYS A 6 19.40 -19.52 17.28
CA LYS A 6 18.73 -19.76 18.57
C LYS A 6 18.25 -18.42 19.08
N LEU A 7 16.99 -18.08 18.78
CA LEU A 7 16.12 -17.20 19.56
C LEU A 7 14.70 -17.31 18.96
N CYS A 8 14.04 -18.46 19.16
CA CYS A 8 12.59 -18.57 19.07
C CYS A 8 12.09 -19.21 20.37
N PRO A 9 11.14 -18.58 21.09
CA PRO A 9 10.49 -19.22 22.22
C PRO A 9 9.56 -20.35 21.73
N PRO A 10 9.41 -21.44 22.52
CA PRO A 10 8.71 -22.65 22.08
C PRO A 10 7.20 -22.48 22.29
N ALA A 11 6.51 -21.83 21.34
CA ALA A 11 5.04 -21.79 21.34
C ALA A 11 4.44 -21.60 19.93
N LEU A 12 5.03 -22.17 18.88
CA LEU A 12 4.40 -22.21 17.55
C LEU A 12 4.73 -23.56 16.89
N ARG A 13 3.92 -24.59 17.16
CA ARG A 13 3.87 -25.81 16.34
C ARG A 13 2.85 -25.60 15.22
N GLY A 14 3.16 -24.66 14.33
CA GLY A 14 2.59 -24.57 12.99
C GLY A 14 3.77 -24.63 12.03
N SER A 15 3.78 -25.60 11.12
CA SER A 15 4.84 -25.72 10.12
C SER A 15 4.69 -24.61 9.09
N PHE A 16 5.45 -23.53 9.22
CA PHE A 16 5.57 -22.50 8.19
C PHE A 16 6.59 -22.96 7.14
N ALA A 17 6.16 -23.09 5.89
CA ALA A 17 7.08 -23.25 4.76
C ALA A 17 7.32 -21.87 4.14
N PHE A 18 8.50 -21.29 4.36
CA PHE A 18 8.92 -20.08 3.69
C PHE A 18 9.56 -20.49 2.35
N SER A 19 8.86 -20.25 1.24
CA SER A 19 9.39 -20.52 -0.10
C SER A 19 9.91 -19.22 -0.70
N SER A 20 11.21 -18.97 -0.59
CA SER A 20 11.88 -17.90 -1.33
C SER A 20 12.36 -18.45 -2.67
N ARG A 21 11.86 -17.89 -3.78
CA ARG A 21 12.50 -18.10 -5.10
C ARG A 21 13.52 -16.99 -5.31
N ILE A 22 14.79 -17.32 -5.08
CA ILE A 22 15.92 -16.44 -5.37
C ILE A 22 16.26 -16.62 -6.85
N ALA A 23 15.92 -15.63 -7.68
CA ALA A 23 16.50 -15.50 -9.01
C ALA A 23 17.71 -14.59 -8.90
N ALA A 24 18.91 -15.19 -8.87
CA ALA A 24 20.16 -14.44 -8.85
C ALA A 24 20.67 -14.24 -10.28
N SER A 25 20.83 -12.98 -10.68
CA SER A 25 21.68 -12.56 -11.79
C SER A 25 22.94 -11.92 -11.21
N LYS A 26 24.07 -11.95 -11.94
CA LYS A 26 25.37 -11.44 -11.47
C LYS A 26 25.34 -10.00 -10.95
N ASP A 27 24.33 -9.21 -11.34
CA ASP A 27 24.20 -7.80 -11.00
C ASP A 27 22.91 -7.44 -10.24
N HIS A 28 22.06 -8.42 -9.89
CA HIS A 28 20.77 -8.14 -9.24
C HIS A 28 20.22 -9.32 -8.42
N ILE A 29 19.88 -9.07 -7.15
CA ILE A 29 19.11 -10.00 -6.31
C ILE A 29 17.68 -9.46 -6.23
N SER A 30 16.77 -10.04 -7.00
CA SER A 30 15.34 -9.79 -6.85
C SER A 30 14.79 -10.79 -5.84
N MET A 31 14.39 -10.30 -4.67
CA MET A 31 13.68 -11.12 -3.69
C MET A 31 12.19 -10.95 -3.92
N VAL A 32 11.58 -11.92 -4.62
CA VAL A 32 10.13 -12.01 -4.72
C VAL A 32 9.64 -12.73 -3.48
N ALA A 33 9.10 -11.99 -2.53
CA ALA A 33 8.40 -12.57 -1.39
C ALA A 33 7.04 -13.09 -1.89
N VAL A 34 6.96 -14.39 -2.14
CA VAL A 34 5.68 -15.08 -2.33
C VAL A 34 5.27 -15.57 -0.95
N CYS A 35 4.29 -14.90 -0.34
CA CYS A 35 3.66 -15.44 0.85
C CYS A 35 2.77 -16.61 0.42
N ASP A 36 3.34 -17.82 0.41
CA ASP A 36 2.59 -19.08 0.34
C ASP A 36 1.95 -19.33 1.72
N ALA A 37 1.06 -18.44 2.14
CA ALA A 37 0.15 -18.73 3.24
C ALA A 37 -1.03 -19.50 2.63
N GLU A 38 -1.25 -20.73 3.11
CA GLU A 38 -2.50 -21.46 2.84
C GLU A 38 -3.68 -20.50 3.10
N PRO A 39 -4.60 -20.31 2.13
CA PRO A 39 -5.72 -19.39 2.27
C PRO A 39 -6.66 -19.92 3.37
N GLY A 40 -6.42 -19.49 4.61
CA GLY A 40 -7.18 -19.92 5.79
C GLY A 40 -6.43 -19.93 7.12
N ALA A 41 -5.11 -19.67 7.15
CA ALA A 41 -4.32 -19.86 8.37
C ALA A 41 -4.23 -18.64 9.32
N LEU A 42 -4.68 -17.45 8.91
CA LEU A 42 -4.60 -16.25 9.76
C LEU A 42 -5.93 -15.49 9.73
N LEU A 43 -6.49 -15.23 10.91
CA LEU A 43 -7.69 -14.41 11.06
C LEU A 43 -7.37 -12.96 10.64
N PRO A 44 -8.31 -12.20 10.06
CA PRO A 44 -8.11 -10.79 9.72
C PRO A 44 -7.57 -9.95 10.90
N GLU A 45 -7.93 -10.31 12.14
CA GLU A 45 -7.42 -9.67 13.37
C GLU A 45 -5.94 -9.94 13.66
N GLN A 46 -5.29 -10.87 12.94
CA GLN A 46 -3.88 -11.25 13.13
C GLN A 46 -2.93 -10.53 12.16
N TYR A 47 -3.45 -9.93 11.08
CA TYR A 47 -2.71 -8.98 10.22
C TYR A 47 -2.78 -7.54 10.72
N ASP A 48 -3.36 -7.38 11.89
CA ASP A 48 -3.96 -6.17 12.41
C ASP A 48 -3.00 -5.50 13.39
N ALA A 49 -1.73 -5.39 12.99
CA ALA A 49 -0.73 -4.71 13.78
C ALA A 49 -1.01 -3.21 13.70
N LEU A 50 -1.58 -2.64 14.76
CA LEU A 50 -1.73 -1.20 14.96
C LEU A 50 -0.45 -0.48 14.49
N LEU A 51 -0.59 0.50 13.58
CA LEU A 51 0.54 1.29 13.08
C LEU A 51 1.04 2.30 14.14
N SER A 52 1.42 1.82 15.32
CA SER A 52 1.82 2.67 16.45
C SER A 52 3.03 3.56 16.15
N ASP A 53 3.81 3.21 15.12
CA ASP A 53 5.01 3.93 14.69
C ASP A 53 4.74 5.03 13.65
N LEU A 54 3.51 5.11 13.13
CA LEU A 54 3.12 6.08 12.11
C LEU A 54 1.89 6.86 12.62
N PRO A 55 2.10 7.91 13.44
CA PRO A 55 0.99 8.66 14.00
C PRO A 55 0.20 9.38 12.90
N GLU A 56 -1.02 9.79 13.23
CA GLU A 56 -1.83 10.63 12.37
C GLU A 56 -1.03 11.86 11.89
N GLY A 57 -1.11 12.15 10.58
CA GLY A 57 -0.36 13.23 9.97
C GLY A 57 1.13 12.95 9.75
N ALA A 58 1.66 11.78 10.14
CA ALA A 58 3.05 11.42 9.86
C ALA A 58 3.36 11.42 8.35
N LEU A 59 2.40 10.98 7.53
CA LEU A 59 2.53 11.05 6.07
C LEU A 59 2.61 12.49 5.56
N ALA A 60 2.09 13.48 6.27
CA ALA A 60 2.21 14.90 5.91
C ALA A 60 3.46 15.57 6.51
N SER A 61 4.27 14.83 7.27
CA SER A 61 5.40 15.42 8.01
C SER A 61 6.53 15.86 7.06
N PRO A 62 7.30 16.91 7.42
CA PRO A 62 8.46 17.35 6.64
C PRO A 62 9.45 16.21 6.35
N THR A 63 9.61 15.27 7.27
CA THR A 63 10.49 14.10 7.11
C THR A 63 10.03 13.17 5.99
N VAL A 64 8.72 12.91 5.86
CA VAL A 64 8.20 12.07 4.77
C VAL A 64 8.24 12.83 3.44
N THR A 65 7.92 14.12 3.45
CA THR A 65 8.04 14.99 2.28
C THR A 65 9.48 15.02 1.74
N GLU A 66 10.48 15.18 2.63
CA GLU A 66 11.90 15.15 2.27
C GLU A 66 12.31 13.78 1.72
N LEU A 67 11.88 12.69 2.36
CA LEU A 67 12.13 11.32 1.93
C LEU A 67 11.59 11.04 0.51
N LEU A 68 10.38 11.52 0.21
CA LEU A 68 9.69 11.28 -1.06
C LEU A 68 10.00 12.34 -2.12
N GLY A 69 10.60 13.46 -1.73
CA GLY A 69 10.95 14.57 -2.62
C GLY A 69 9.76 15.32 -3.21
N VAL A 70 8.56 15.11 -2.67
CA VAL A 70 7.30 15.69 -3.15
C VAL A 70 6.46 16.06 -1.93
N GLU A 71 5.85 17.24 -1.93
CA GLU A 71 5.01 17.70 -0.82
C GLU A 71 3.64 17.01 -0.82
N TYR A 72 3.16 16.64 0.36
CA TYR A 72 1.84 16.05 0.56
C TYR A 72 0.72 17.02 0.17
N LEU A 73 -0.25 16.52 -0.61
CA LEU A 73 -1.39 17.26 -1.17
C LEU A 73 -1.00 18.46 -2.06
N SER A 74 0.24 18.50 -2.54
CA SER A 74 0.65 19.45 -3.58
C SER A 74 -0.01 19.11 -4.93
N PRO A 75 -0.21 20.09 -5.83
CA PRO A 75 -0.65 19.83 -7.19
C PRO A 75 0.25 18.83 -7.91
N ALA A 76 -0.38 17.88 -8.61
CA ALA A 76 0.29 16.85 -9.38
C ALA A 76 -0.05 16.96 -10.87
N PRO A 77 0.88 16.63 -11.77
CA PRO A 77 0.58 16.55 -13.19
C PRO A 77 -0.43 15.42 -13.45
N GLU A 78 -1.20 15.54 -14.53
CA GLU A 78 -2.02 14.42 -15.02
C GLU A 78 -1.10 13.27 -15.41
N SER A 79 -1.18 12.17 -14.66
CA SER A 79 -0.19 11.09 -14.72
C SER A 79 -0.70 9.89 -15.50
N ALA A 80 0.09 9.45 -16.48
CA ALA A 80 0.03 8.09 -17.01
C ALA A 80 0.73 7.13 -16.02
N LEU A 81 0.39 5.84 -16.07
CA LEU A 81 1.07 4.81 -15.28
C LEU A 81 2.57 4.84 -15.53
N ARG A 82 3.33 5.33 -14.54
CA ARG A 82 4.79 5.45 -14.57
C ARG A 82 5.38 4.83 -13.33
N GLN A 83 6.56 4.24 -13.47
CA GLN A 83 7.34 3.76 -12.33
C GLN A 83 7.53 4.89 -11.30
N VAL A 84 7.31 4.57 -10.04
CA VAL A 84 7.39 5.51 -8.91
C VAL A 84 8.47 5.04 -7.97
N LYS A 85 9.37 5.96 -7.58
CA LYS A 85 10.33 5.74 -6.50
C LYS A 85 9.71 6.22 -5.18
N GLY A 86 9.89 5.42 -4.15
CA GLY A 86 9.49 5.70 -2.79
C GLY A 86 10.67 5.58 -1.83
N GLY A 87 10.37 5.59 -0.54
CA GLY A 87 11.36 5.50 0.52
C GLY A 87 10.90 4.55 1.62
N THR A 88 11.83 4.22 2.51
CA THR A 88 11.51 3.42 3.71
C THR A 88 11.55 4.32 4.93
N TYR A 89 10.46 4.35 5.71
CA TYR A 89 10.31 5.19 6.88
C TYR A 89 10.52 4.41 8.19
N ARG A 90 11.41 4.96 9.03
CA ARG A 90 11.68 4.58 10.43
C ARG A 90 12.11 3.12 10.69
N MET A 91 12.27 2.80 11.98
CA MET A 91 12.74 1.52 12.54
C MET A 91 11.93 0.29 12.11
N ASN A 92 10.66 0.46 11.72
CA ASN A 92 9.80 -0.65 11.31
C ASN A 92 9.80 -0.90 9.79
N GLY A 93 10.64 -0.18 9.03
CA GLY A 93 10.84 -0.46 7.61
C GLY A 93 9.59 -0.20 6.76
N ARG A 94 8.82 0.85 7.07
CA ARG A 94 7.55 1.12 6.38
C ARG A 94 7.80 1.64 4.97
N ASN A 95 7.29 0.94 3.96
CA ASN A 95 7.45 1.34 2.57
C ASN A 95 6.48 2.48 2.24
N LEU A 96 6.99 3.66 1.93
CA LEU A 96 6.20 4.84 1.58
C LEU A 96 6.41 5.22 0.11
N LEU A 97 5.36 5.76 -0.50
CA LEU A 97 5.44 6.31 -1.86
C LEU A 97 4.47 7.47 -2.05
N THR A 98 4.64 8.22 -3.13
CA THR A 98 3.74 9.31 -3.53
C THR A 98 3.12 9.00 -4.88
N LEU A 99 1.79 9.11 -4.98
CA LEU A 99 1.08 8.96 -6.26
C LEU A 99 0.16 10.15 -6.52
N PRO A 100 0.04 10.60 -7.78
CA PRO A 100 -1.02 11.52 -8.20
C PRO A 100 -2.39 10.88 -8.02
N VAL A 101 -3.33 11.59 -7.42
CA VAL A 101 -4.70 11.14 -7.17
C VAL A 101 -5.69 12.15 -7.72
N SER A 102 -6.73 11.67 -8.40
CA SER A 102 -7.85 12.50 -8.81
C SER A 102 -9.19 11.80 -8.58
N VAL A 103 -10.23 12.59 -8.31
CA VAL A 103 -11.60 12.13 -8.22
C VAL A 103 -12.38 12.71 -9.40
N PRO A 104 -12.89 11.87 -10.31
CA PRO A 104 -13.60 12.35 -11.50
C PRO A 104 -14.72 13.32 -11.13
N ARG A 105 -14.77 14.48 -11.82
CA ARG A 105 -15.78 15.54 -11.66
C ARG A 105 -15.80 16.24 -10.30
N ARG A 106 -14.83 15.99 -9.41
CA ARG A 106 -14.73 16.64 -8.10
C ARG A 106 -13.43 17.39 -7.86
N CYS A 107 -12.36 16.98 -8.52
CA CYS A 107 -11.05 17.59 -8.39
C CYS A 107 -10.62 18.15 -9.75
N GLU A 108 -10.30 19.45 -9.81
CA GLU A 108 -9.86 20.12 -11.04
C GLU A 108 -8.43 19.73 -11.40
N THR A 109 -7.57 19.55 -10.40
CA THR A 109 -6.16 19.18 -10.57
C THR A 109 -5.84 17.97 -9.69
N PRO A 110 -5.20 16.91 -10.21
CA PRO A 110 -4.72 15.81 -9.39
C PRO A 110 -3.81 16.30 -8.25
N LEU A 111 -3.82 15.61 -7.12
CA LEU A 111 -2.98 15.93 -5.96
C LEU A 111 -1.99 14.81 -5.68
N ASN A 112 -0.79 15.15 -5.21
CA ASN A 112 0.20 14.18 -4.74
C ASN A 112 -0.21 13.68 -3.36
N VAL A 113 -0.61 12.41 -3.25
CA VAL A 113 -0.96 11.79 -1.97
C VAL A 113 0.15 10.82 -1.59
N HIS A 114 0.63 10.93 -0.36
CA HIS A 114 1.60 9.99 0.21
C HIS A 114 0.84 8.80 0.76
N PHE A 115 1.37 7.60 0.52
CA PHE A 115 0.79 6.33 0.93
C PHE A 115 1.80 5.49 1.68
N LEU A 116 1.31 4.79 2.70
CA LEU A 116 1.92 3.55 3.16
C LEU A 116 1.55 2.43 2.18
N VAL A 117 2.54 1.71 1.67
CA VAL A 117 2.31 0.47 0.91
C VAL A 117 2.11 -0.67 1.89
N ASP A 118 0.93 -1.28 1.83
CA ASP A 118 0.58 -2.40 2.70
C ASP A 118 0.02 -3.56 1.87
N THR A 119 0.87 -4.56 1.63
CA THR A 119 0.50 -5.78 0.89
C THR A 119 -0.41 -6.71 1.68
N ALA A 120 -0.55 -6.52 2.99
CA ALA A 120 -1.49 -7.28 3.81
C ALA A 120 -2.88 -6.61 3.86
N SER A 121 -2.98 -5.34 3.48
CA SER A 121 -4.26 -4.63 3.42
C SER A 121 -5.02 -4.99 2.14
N PRO A 122 -6.24 -5.56 2.22
CA PRO A 122 -7.01 -5.93 1.04
C PRO A 122 -7.52 -4.72 0.25
N HIS A 123 -7.67 -3.57 0.92
CA HIS A 123 -8.28 -2.38 0.35
C HIS A 123 -7.35 -1.17 0.42
N THR A 124 -7.66 -0.16 -0.39
CA THR A 124 -6.97 1.12 -0.41
C THR A 124 -7.80 2.13 0.38
N TYR A 125 -7.14 2.95 1.20
CA TYR A 125 -7.79 3.86 2.14
C TYR A 125 -7.25 5.28 2.02
N PHE A 126 -8.13 6.26 2.22
CA PHE A 126 -7.77 7.67 2.38
C PHE A 126 -8.12 8.16 3.78
N THR A 127 -7.29 9.05 4.31
CA THR A 127 -7.61 9.80 5.53
C THR A 127 -8.69 10.84 5.29
N ALA A 128 -9.37 11.28 6.35
CA ALA A 128 -10.27 12.42 6.28
C ALA A 128 -9.60 13.67 5.66
N THR A 129 -8.31 13.91 5.93
CA THR A 129 -7.55 15.02 5.33
C THR A 129 -7.42 14.89 3.82
N ALA A 130 -7.04 13.70 3.31
CA ALA A 130 -6.95 13.48 1.86
C ALA A 130 -8.32 13.58 1.19
N GLN A 131 -9.36 13.04 1.83
CA GLN A 131 -10.74 13.11 1.34
C GLN A 131 -11.21 14.56 1.20
N ALA A 132 -10.98 15.39 2.23
CA ALA A 132 -11.32 16.81 2.20
C ALA A 132 -10.60 17.55 1.06
N ALA A 133 -9.30 17.33 0.88
CA ALA A 133 -8.53 17.95 -0.19
C ALA A 133 -8.97 17.51 -1.60
N LEU A 134 -9.48 16.29 -1.74
CA LEU A 134 -10.01 15.74 -2.99
C LEU A 134 -11.49 16.07 -3.23
N ASN A 135 -12.10 16.93 -2.40
CA ASN A 135 -13.53 17.28 -2.43
C ASN A 135 -14.46 16.06 -2.34
N ILE A 136 -14.04 15.05 -1.58
CA ILE A 136 -14.85 13.86 -1.29
C ILE A 136 -15.75 14.18 -0.09
N ASP A 137 -17.04 13.90 -0.24
CA ASP A 137 -18.01 14.07 0.84
C ASP A 137 -18.13 12.75 1.61
N ALA A 138 -17.35 12.65 2.69
CA ALA A 138 -17.22 11.43 3.46
C ALA A 138 -18.50 11.03 4.21
N SER A 139 -19.37 12.01 4.49
CA SER A 139 -20.61 11.80 5.24
C SER A 139 -21.64 10.94 4.49
N LYS A 140 -21.43 10.69 3.19
CA LYS A 140 -22.44 10.09 2.31
C LYS A 140 -22.11 8.68 1.82
N LEU A 141 -20.85 8.24 1.89
CA LEU A 141 -20.42 7.01 1.26
C LEU A 141 -19.36 6.31 2.11
N SER A 142 -19.42 4.99 2.20
CA SER A 142 -18.36 4.18 2.83
C SER A 142 -17.19 3.88 1.88
N ALA A 143 -17.38 4.13 0.58
CA ALA A 143 -16.37 3.96 -0.46
C ALA A 143 -16.58 4.94 -1.62
N TYR A 144 -15.49 5.34 -2.26
CA TYR A 144 -15.47 6.38 -3.29
C TYR A 144 -14.67 5.92 -4.49
N HIS A 145 -15.08 6.36 -5.68
CA HIS A 145 -14.34 6.07 -6.90
C HIS A 145 -13.25 7.12 -7.12
N ALA A 146 -11.99 6.70 -7.14
CA ALA A 146 -10.83 7.56 -7.38
C ALA A 146 -9.96 6.98 -8.50
N LYS A 147 -9.11 7.83 -9.07
CA LYS A 147 -7.99 7.42 -9.93
C LYS A 147 -6.70 7.66 -9.17
N ILE A 148 -5.97 6.61 -8.85
CA ILE A 148 -4.63 6.69 -8.24
C ILE A 148 -3.61 6.33 -9.32
N ASN A 149 -2.69 7.23 -9.63
CA ASN A 149 -1.74 7.10 -10.74
C ASN A 149 -2.40 6.67 -12.07
N GLY A 150 -3.62 7.15 -12.33
CA GLY A 150 -4.42 6.78 -13.51
C GLY A 150 -5.24 5.47 -13.38
N VAL A 151 -5.06 4.67 -12.33
CA VAL A 151 -5.84 3.44 -12.09
C VAL A 151 -7.17 3.76 -11.41
N PRO A 152 -8.33 3.44 -12.03
CA PRO A 152 -9.64 3.62 -11.40
C PRO A 152 -9.92 2.50 -10.37
N LEU A 153 -10.26 2.86 -9.15
CA LEU A 153 -10.63 1.92 -8.09
C LEU A 153 -11.56 2.53 -7.04
N TYR A 154 -12.12 1.66 -6.21
CA TYR A 154 -12.78 2.06 -4.98
C TYR A 154 -11.74 2.25 -3.87
N VAL A 155 -11.88 3.36 -3.16
CA VAL A 155 -11.08 3.74 -2.00
C VAL A 155 -12.01 3.92 -0.82
N TYR A 156 -11.59 3.47 0.35
CA TYR A 156 -12.37 3.47 1.58
C TYR A 156 -11.90 4.55 2.54
N ASP A 157 -12.75 4.89 3.50
CA ASP A 157 -12.37 5.79 4.58
C ASP A 157 -11.45 5.06 5.57
N SER A 158 -10.24 5.57 5.81
CA SER A 158 -9.30 4.98 6.76
C SER A 158 -9.77 5.10 8.20
N ASP A 159 -10.64 6.07 8.49
CA ASP A 159 -11.14 6.40 9.82
C ASP A 159 -12.49 5.75 10.13
N ALA A 160 -13.08 5.04 9.16
CA ALA A 160 -14.30 4.28 9.40
C ALA A 160 -14.04 3.13 10.37
N ASP A 161 -14.84 3.05 11.43
CA ASP A 161 -14.87 1.88 12.31
C ASP A 161 -15.10 0.62 11.48
N ARG A 162 -14.51 -0.48 11.94
CA ARG A 162 -14.68 -1.79 11.32
C ARG A 162 -15.43 -2.72 12.26
N LEU A 163 -16.25 -3.57 11.68
CA LEU A 163 -16.97 -4.60 12.40
C LEU A 163 -16.08 -5.83 12.54
N VAL A 164 -15.64 -6.14 13.75
CA VAL A 164 -14.91 -7.36 14.07
C VAL A 164 -15.82 -8.34 14.81
N THR A 165 -15.57 -9.63 14.63
CA THR A 165 -16.26 -10.69 15.37
C THR A 165 -15.28 -11.29 16.36
N ASP A 166 -15.57 -11.24 17.66
CA ASP A 166 -14.69 -11.81 18.67
C ASP A 166 -14.69 -13.35 18.66
N ALA A 167 -13.81 -13.95 19.46
CA ALA A 167 -13.71 -15.40 19.61
C ALA A 167 -15.00 -16.10 20.10
N HIS A 168 -15.98 -15.34 20.58
CA HIS A 168 -17.29 -15.81 21.03
C HIS A 168 -18.39 -15.56 20.00
N GLY A 169 -18.06 -15.08 18.80
CA GLY A 169 -19.02 -14.79 17.74
C GLY A 169 -19.75 -13.45 17.91
N LYS A 170 -19.33 -12.59 18.85
CA LYS A 170 -19.97 -11.29 19.08
C LYS A 170 -19.36 -10.24 18.16
N GLN A 171 -20.22 -9.52 17.45
CA GLN A 171 -19.80 -8.41 16.60
C GLN A 171 -19.61 -7.12 17.41
N GLN A 172 -18.49 -6.45 17.18
CA GLN A 172 -18.16 -5.17 17.80
C GLN A 172 -17.54 -4.22 16.77
N TRP A 173 -17.92 -2.95 16.82
CA TRP A 173 -17.22 -1.90 16.09
C TRP A 173 -15.94 -1.53 16.84
N VAL A 174 -14.82 -1.59 16.13
CA VAL A 174 -13.52 -1.16 16.63
C VAL A 174 -12.93 -0.14 15.66
N PRO A 175 -12.09 0.80 16.15
CA PRO A 175 -11.38 1.70 15.28
C PRO A 175 -10.58 0.96 14.21
N SER A 176 -10.56 1.50 13.00
CA SER A 176 -9.67 1.03 11.95
C SER A 176 -8.21 1.23 12.38
N HIS A 177 -7.37 0.20 12.16
CA HIS A 177 -5.93 0.30 12.45
C HIS A 177 -5.16 1.16 11.45
N PHE A 178 -5.83 1.56 10.37
CA PHE A 178 -5.32 2.50 9.39
C PHE A 178 -5.77 3.92 9.67
N SER A 179 -6.48 4.18 10.77
CA SER A 179 -6.94 5.53 11.10
C SER A 179 -5.79 6.53 11.08
N GLY A 180 -6.02 7.66 10.40
CA GLY A 180 -5.02 8.70 10.20
C GLY A 180 -3.93 8.40 9.16
N VAL A 181 -4.02 7.30 8.39
CA VAL A 181 -3.02 6.90 7.39
C VAL A 181 -3.64 6.57 6.03
N ASN A 182 -3.11 7.16 4.95
CA ASN A 182 -3.46 6.71 3.60
C ASN A 182 -2.74 5.40 3.31
N VAL A 183 -3.48 4.38 2.90
CA VAL A 183 -2.94 3.04 2.66
C VAL A 183 -3.17 2.64 1.22
N LEU A 184 -2.10 2.19 0.58
CA LEU A 184 -2.14 1.57 -0.74
C LEU A 184 -2.14 0.05 -0.56
N GLY A 185 -3.34 -0.53 -0.61
CA GLY A 185 -3.55 -1.96 -0.42
C GLY A 185 -3.56 -2.78 -1.72
N MET A 186 -3.84 -4.07 -1.57
CA MET A 186 -3.89 -5.05 -2.66
C MET A 186 -4.93 -4.70 -3.73
N SER A 187 -6.06 -4.09 -3.37
CA SER A 187 -7.05 -3.63 -4.36
C SER A 187 -6.48 -2.69 -5.42
N PHE A 188 -5.49 -1.86 -5.06
CA PHE A 188 -4.75 -1.05 -6.01
C PHE A 188 -3.65 -1.85 -6.69
N LEU A 189 -2.80 -2.53 -5.92
CA LEU A 189 -1.60 -3.19 -6.44
C LEU A 189 -1.94 -4.22 -7.51
N GLU A 190 -2.96 -5.04 -7.30
CA GLU A 190 -3.42 -6.04 -8.29
C GLU A 190 -3.98 -5.38 -9.54
N ARG A 191 -4.83 -4.36 -9.37
CA ARG A 191 -5.48 -3.67 -10.49
C ARG A 191 -4.48 -2.89 -11.34
N ALA A 192 -3.47 -2.31 -10.69
CA ALA A 192 -2.36 -1.62 -11.33
C ALA A 192 -1.33 -2.60 -11.93
N ARG A 193 -1.46 -3.91 -11.64
CA ARG A 193 -0.45 -4.95 -11.91
C ARG A 193 0.93 -4.54 -11.38
N ALA A 194 0.94 -3.85 -10.25
CA ALA A 194 2.12 -3.21 -9.73
C ALA A 194 3.12 -4.24 -9.22
N LEU A 195 4.40 -4.02 -9.50
CA LEU A 195 5.51 -4.79 -8.96
C LEU A 195 6.24 -3.93 -7.93
N LEU A 196 6.18 -4.36 -6.67
CA LEU A 196 6.92 -3.74 -5.58
C LEU A 196 8.33 -4.31 -5.52
N GLU A 197 9.33 -3.46 -5.68
CA GLU A 197 10.73 -3.79 -5.50
C GLU A 197 11.28 -3.04 -4.30
N VAL A 198 11.93 -3.78 -3.40
CA VAL A 198 12.65 -3.22 -2.25
C VAL A 198 14.13 -3.55 -2.40
N SER A 199 14.97 -2.52 -2.48
CA SER A 199 16.42 -2.67 -2.59
C SER A 199 17.10 -2.16 -1.33
N TRP A 200 18.14 -2.88 -0.91
CA TRP A 200 18.98 -2.56 0.25
C TRP A 200 20.44 -2.28 -0.13
N VAL A 201 20.77 -2.34 -1.43
CA VAL A 201 22.16 -2.31 -1.93
C VAL A 201 22.84 -0.96 -1.65
N ASP A 202 22.11 0.14 -1.83
CA ASP A 202 22.60 1.52 -1.60
C ASP A 202 21.81 2.22 -0.48
N GLY A 203 21.33 1.43 0.48
CA GLY A 203 20.34 1.86 1.47
C GLY A 203 18.90 1.45 1.09
N PRO A 204 17.95 1.56 2.03
CA PRO A 204 16.59 1.09 1.83
C PRO A 204 15.83 1.99 0.84
N SER A 205 15.49 1.43 -0.31
CA SER A 205 14.71 2.10 -1.34
C SER A 205 13.54 1.24 -1.79
N VAL A 206 12.45 1.91 -2.14
CA VAL A 206 11.22 1.27 -2.61
C VAL A 206 10.95 1.75 -4.01
N THR A 207 10.57 0.84 -4.89
CA THR A 207 10.14 1.18 -6.24
C THR A 207 8.86 0.42 -6.56
N LEU A 208 7.86 1.15 -7.06
CA LEU A 208 6.65 0.56 -7.60
C LEU A 208 6.69 0.66 -9.12
N LYS A 209 6.81 -0.48 -9.81
CA LYS A 209 6.80 -0.57 -11.27
C LYS A 209 5.39 -0.91 -11.73
N PHE A 210 4.98 -0.29 -12.83
CA PHE A 210 3.73 -0.60 -13.51
C PHE A 210 4.13 -1.20 -14.86
N PRO A 211 4.22 -2.54 -14.97
CA PRO A 211 4.41 -3.16 -16.27
C PRO A 211 3.26 -2.67 -17.13
N LEU A 212 3.60 -1.89 -18.17
CA LEU A 212 2.65 -1.26 -19.08
C LEU A 212 1.52 -2.27 -19.32
N LEU A 213 0.30 -1.90 -18.92
CA LEU A 213 -0.88 -2.49 -19.54
C LEU A 213 -0.57 -2.40 -21.02
N MET A 214 -0.36 -3.55 -21.68
CA MET A 214 -0.37 -3.61 -23.13
C MET A 214 -1.67 -2.93 -23.51
N LEU A 215 -1.61 -1.65 -23.86
CA LEU A 215 -2.71 -0.99 -24.52
C LEU A 215 -3.01 -1.91 -25.69
N PRO A 216 -4.27 -2.34 -25.90
CA PRO A 216 -4.57 -3.08 -27.11
C PRO A 216 -4.00 -2.22 -28.24
N THR A 217 -2.95 -2.74 -28.89
CA THR A 217 -2.47 -2.20 -30.15
C THR A 217 -3.72 -2.10 -30.99
N LYS A 218 -4.01 -0.89 -31.49
CA LYS A 218 -5.08 -0.67 -32.47
C LYS A 218 -5.04 -1.87 -33.39
N ALA A 219 -6.12 -2.66 -33.40
CA ALA A 219 -6.27 -3.71 -34.39
C ALA A 219 -6.06 -3.00 -35.73
N GLU A 220 -4.99 -3.37 -36.44
CA GLU A 220 -4.86 -3.03 -37.84
C GLU A 220 -6.11 -3.64 -38.50
N GLU A 221 -7.01 -2.77 -38.96
CA GLU A 221 -8.10 -3.20 -39.83
C GLU A 221 -7.44 -3.82 -41.07
N PRO A 222 -7.76 -5.08 -41.41
CA PRO A 222 -7.28 -5.64 -42.66
C PRO A 222 -7.98 -4.91 -43.82
N ASP A 223 -7.17 -4.36 -44.72
CA ASP A 223 -7.56 -3.82 -46.03
C ASP A 223 -8.25 -4.90 -46.91
#